data_AF-A0A7C3SJV7-F1
#
_entry.id   AF-A0A7C3SJV7-F1
#
_cell.length_a   1.000
_cell.length_b   1.000
_cell.length_c   1.000
_cell.angle_alpha   90.00
_cell.angle_beta   90.00
_cell.angle_gamma   90.00
#
_symmetry.space_group_name_H-M   'P 1'
#
loop_
_entity.id
_entity.type
_entity.pdbx_description
1 polymer ?
#
loop_
_entity_poly.entity_id
_entity_poly.type
_entity_poly.pdbx_seq_one_letter_code
_entity_poly.pdbx_strand_id
1 'polypeptide(L)'
;MPSYYLSDTNLVAGQYEELALAAPSALDEAQGWTVDKKAAPNFCVYKPDTTRPYGEFVTTEPSAFSQLGYRTANPLSGQYAAGSWTLYGKVKCNTYYAQKGRGKFRLWRSANADGANAVQITPGWQQSAQIGFTAANQYQTFSIAWTAGSAVTLTDEYLFLEIEWSAEVSGGNNAAAVYWVHNEGTAERLETPAFTAIHHLTVSGADQDQTVPTVTLTQTHQLAVGGNEQAQEAPTVSLTVVSQLSVLGSNQAQECPTVNLEQTHQLTIAGNTQAQECPAVILGQLHWLNVSGTAQEQEADALALEQLHRLLVAATEQAQEASLLVLGQESQGHRLEVLGARHGQETGSIRWRSPVPPSRRLRLKIRLFRLIH
;
A
#
# COMPACT_ATOMS: atom_id res chain seq x y z
N MET A 1 -1.15 12.47 6.77
CA MET A 1 -1.65 11.40 7.66
C MET A 1 -3.15 11.30 7.41
N PRO A 2 -3.67 10.15 6.97
CA PRO A 2 -5.10 9.98 6.77
C PRO A 2 -5.84 10.08 8.10
N SER A 3 -6.96 10.79 8.07
CA SER A 3 -7.96 10.80 9.14
C SER A 3 -9.21 10.12 8.60
N TYR A 4 -9.70 9.11 9.31
CA TYR A 4 -10.98 8.49 9.02
C TYR A 4 -12.02 9.01 10.02
N TYR A 5 -13.04 9.70 9.54
CA TYR A 5 -14.15 10.18 10.34
C TYR A 5 -15.16 9.07 10.55
N LEU A 6 -15.80 9.06 11.72
CA LEU A 6 -16.80 8.05 12.07
C LEU A 6 -18.17 8.55 11.58
N SER A 7 -18.59 8.06 10.41
CA SER A 7 -19.84 8.45 9.76
C SER A 7 -20.92 7.41 10.01
N ASP A 8 -22.16 7.87 10.19
CA ASP A 8 -23.38 7.04 10.25
C ASP A 8 -23.79 6.45 8.89
N THR A 9 -22.96 6.62 7.85
CA THR A 9 -23.21 6.04 6.53
C THR A 9 -23.19 4.52 6.66
N ASN A 10 -24.38 3.93 6.55
CA ASN A 10 -24.59 2.50 6.64
C ASN A 10 -23.98 1.77 5.45
N LEU A 11 -22.94 0.98 5.73
CA LEU A 11 -22.34 0.06 4.77
C LEU A 11 -23.03 -1.30 4.81
N VAL A 12 -23.37 -1.77 6.01
CA VAL A 12 -24.20 -2.94 6.26
C VAL A 12 -25.08 -2.65 7.48
N ALA A 13 -26.38 -2.51 7.25
CA ALA A 13 -27.33 -2.10 8.28
C ALA A 13 -27.24 -2.97 9.55
N GLY A 14 -27.11 -2.33 10.71
CA GLY A 14 -26.98 -2.99 12.00
C GLY A 14 -25.65 -3.72 12.26
N GLN A 15 -24.64 -3.57 11.39
CA GLN A 15 -23.32 -4.18 11.53
C GLN A 15 -22.17 -3.20 11.33
N TYR A 16 -22.16 -2.48 10.21
CA TYR A 16 -21.04 -1.64 9.81
C TYR A 16 -21.46 -0.26 9.32
N GLU A 17 -20.87 0.74 9.98
CA GLU A 17 -20.83 2.13 9.55
C GLU A 17 -19.49 2.47 8.87
N GLU A 18 -19.39 3.64 8.24
CA GLU A 18 -18.25 4.00 7.42
C GLU A 18 -17.13 4.71 8.20
N LEU A 19 -15.89 4.23 8.00
CA LEU A 19 -14.66 5.01 8.19
C LEU A 19 -14.46 5.94 6.98
N ALA A 20 -15.04 7.13 7.03
CA ALA A 20 -15.11 8.06 5.91
C ALA A 20 -13.87 8.95 5.80
N LEU A 21 -13.44 9.29 4.58
CA LEU A 21 -12.35 10.25 4.36
C LEU A 21 -12.81 11.72 4.42
N ALA A 22 -14.11 11.96 4.23
CA ALA A 22 -14.74 13.26 4.36
C ALA A 22 -15.38 13.40 5.74
N ALA A 23 -15.24 14.59 6.33
CA ALA A 23 -15.87 14.89 7.60
C ALA A 23 -17.40 14.94 7.43
N PRO A 24 -18.18 14.18 8.22
CA PRO A 24 -19.63 14.30 8.24
C PRO A 24 -20.10 15.60 8.88
N SER A 25 -21.39 15.93 8.78
CA SER A 25 -21.91 17.22 9.24
C SER A 25 -23.18 17.15 10.09
N ALA A 26 -23.77 15.96 10.27
CA ALA A 26 -25.05 15.79 10.96
C ALA A 26 -24.87 14.91 12.20
N LEU A 27 -24.67 15.55 13.35
CA LEU A 27 -24.57 14.91 14.66
C LEU A 27 -25.60 13.77 14.86
N ASP A 28 -25.10 12.57 15.17
CA ASP A 28 -25.92 11.43 15.60
C ASP A 28 -25.53 11.00 17.02
N GLU A 29 -26.56 10.71 17.82
CA GLU A 29 -26.51 10.30 19.21
C GLU A 29 -27.55 9.21 19.53
N ALA A 30 -28.14 8.58 18.52
CA ALA A 30 -29.21 7.60 18.69
C ALA A 30 -28.70 6.22 19.15
N GLN A 31 -27.38 6.04 19.18
CA GLN A 31 -26.73 4.74 19.31
C GLN A 31 -25.82 4.69 20.54
N GLY A 32 -25.61 3.49 21.09
CA GLY A 32 -24.79 3.31 22.29
C GLY A 32 -25.30 2.19 23.18
N TRP A 33 -25.37 2.44 24.48
CA TRP A 33 -25.57 1.41 25.49
C TRP A 33 -26.52 1.85 26.60
N THR A 34 -27.52 1.02 26.89
CA THR A 34 -28.23 1.08 28.17
C THR A 34 -27.43 0.29 29.20
N VAL A 35 -26.82 0.98 30.15
CA VAL A 35 -25.89 0.40 31.13
C VAL A 35 -26.62 -0.12 32.37
N ASP A 36 -27.80 0.41 32.71
CA ASP A 36 -28.52 0.08 33.96
C ASP A 36 -27.57 0.30 35.18
N LYS A 37 -27.67 -0.55 36.20
CA LYS A 37 -26.85 -0.59 37.40
C LYS A 37 -25.64 -1.52 37.24
N LYS A 38 -25.19 -1.79 36.02
CA LYS A 38 -24.01 -2.65 35.77
C LYS A 38 -22.75 -1.98 36.33
N ALA A 39 -22.02 -2.71 37.18
CA ALA A 39 -20.74 -2.28 37.77
C ALA A 39 -19.59 -3.24 37.37
N ALA A 40 -18.35 -2.83 37.65
CA ALA A 40 -17.06 -3.38 37.22
C ALA A 40 -16.90 -4.90 36.91
N PRO A 41 -16.06 -5.20 35.90
CA PRO A 41 -16.16 -4.67 34.54
C PRO A 41 -17.19 -5.50 33.77
N ASN A 42 -18.10 -4.78 33.12
CA ASN A 42 -19.03 -5.34 32.16
C ASN A 42 -18.77 -4.68 30.81
N PHE A 43 -18.73 -5.48 29.75
CA PHE A 43 -18.29 -5.06 28.42
C PHE A 43 -19.42 -5.18 27.42
N CYS A 44 -19.56 -4.21 26.53
CA CYS A 44 -20.51 -4.28 25.43
C CYS A 44 -19.95 -3.56 24.21
N VAL A 45 -19.73 -4.31 23.13
CA VAL A 45 -19.25 -3.78 21.85
C VAL A 45 -20.33 -2.87 21.25
N TYR A 46 -19.94 -1.77 20.63
CA TYR A 46 -20.83 -0.89 19.88
C TYR A 46 -21.53 -1.64 18.74
N LYS A 47 -22.80 -1.32 18.49
CA LYS A 47 -23.57 -1.87 17.37
C LYS A 47 -24.19 -0.72 16.59
N PRO A 48 -23.87 -0.57 15.30
CA PRO A 48 -24.52 0.42 14.43
C PRO A 48 -26.05 0.34 14.45
N ASP A 49 -26.70 1.47 14.23
CA ASP A 49 -28.16 1.69 14.18
C ASP A 49 -28.95 1.27 15.44
N THR A 50 -28.31 0.91 16.54
CA THR A 50 -29.02 0.33 17.70
C THR A 50 -28.40 0.71 19.03
N THR A 51 -29.23 1.13 19.98
CA THR A 51 -28.83 1.17 21.40
C THR A 51 -28.87 -0.24 21.99
N ARG A 52 -27.72 -0.74 22.46
CA ARG A 52 -27.62 -2.08 23.04
C ARG A 52 -28.18 -2.12 24.47
N PRO A 53 -29.07 -3.07 24.81
CA PRO A 53 -29.64 -3.19 26.14
C PRO A 53 -28.64 -3.76 27.15
N TYR A 54 -28.87 -3.50 28.45
CA TYR A 54 -28.01 -3.94 29.55
C TYR A 54 -27.80 -5.47 29.62
N GLY A 55 -28.74 -6.25 29.05
CA GLY A 55 -28.67 -7.71 29.00
C GLY A 55 -27.58 -8.23 28.06
N GLU A 56 -27.06 -7.40 27.16
CA GLU A 56 -25.99 -7.76 26.22
C GLU A 56 -24.58 -7.47 26.76
N PHE A 57 -24.48 -6.89 27.96
CA PHE A 57 -23.20 -6.74 28.63
C PHE A 57 -22.68 -8.09 29.14
N VAL A 58 -21.41 -8.37 28.83
CA VAL A 58 -20.70 -9.59 29.23
C VAL A 58 -19.65 -9.28 30.29
N THR A 59 -19.29 -10.27 31.12
CA THR A 59 -18.26 -10.13 32.16
C THR A 59 -16.86 -10.47 31.66
N THR A 60 -16.75 -10.99 30.45
CA THR A 60 -15.49 -11.35 29.80
C THR A 60 -15.37 -10.56 28.52
N GLU A 61 -14.26 -9.85 28.38
CA GLU A 61 -13.99 -9.04 27.21
C GLU A 61 -13.88 -9.92 25.95
N PRO A 62 -14.58 -9.60 24.85
CA PRO A 62 -14.55 -10.41 23.63
C PRO A 62 -13.13 -10.54 23.08
N SER A 63 -12.68 -11.76 22.81
CA SER A 63 -11.35 -12.02 22.24
C SER A 63 -11.34 -12.09 20.71
N ALA A 64 -12.45 -12.48 20.11
CA ALA A 64 -12.64 -12.50 18.65
C ALA A 64 -13.23 -11.17 18.16
N PHE A 65 -13.14 -10.95 16.84
CA PHE A 65 -13.83 -9.85 16.18
C PHE A 65 -15.34 -10.07 16.24
N SER A 66 -16.10 -9.09 16.71
CA SER A 66 -17.57 -9.18 16.83
C SER A 66 -18.32 -8.99 15.50
N GLN A 67 -17.60 -8.59 14.45
CA GLN A 67 -18.19 -8.16 13.18
C GLN A 67 -19.16 -6.97 13.31
N LEU A 68 -18.84 -6.07 14.24
CA LEU A 68 -19.58 -4.84 14.49
C LEU A 68 -18.63 -3.64 14.54
N GLY A 69 -19.12 -2.47 14.17
CA GLY A 69 -18.43 -1.19 14.33
C GLY A 69 -18.32 -0.43 13.02
N TYR A 70 -17.11 0.02 12.70
CA TYR A 70 -16.83 0.78 11.49
C TYR A 70 -15.91 0.01 10.55
N ARG A 71 -16.04 0.25 9.24
CA ARG A 71 -15.07 -0.21 8.25
C ARG A 71 -14.87 0.79 7.13
N THR A 72 -13.78 0.68 6.41
CA THR A 72 -13.62 1.40 5.14
C THR A 72 -14.68 0.93 4.13
N ALA A 73 -15.21 1.85 3.30
CA ALA A 73 -16.19 1.49 2.29
C ALA A 73 -15.65 0.48 1.26
N ASN A 74 -14.39 0.67 0.87
CA ASN A 74 -13.65 -0.14 -0.10
C ASN A 74 -12.43 -0.82 0.55
N PRO A 75 -11.95 -1.94 -0.02
CA PRO A 75 -10.69 -2.54 0.40
C PRO A 75 -9.52 -1.59 0.08
N LEU A 76 -8.47 -1.68 0.89
CA LEU A 76 -7.26 -0.90 0.78
C LEU A 76 -6.10 -1.79 0.33
N SER A 77 -5.28 -1.26 -0.57
CA SER A 77 -4.00 -1.84 -0.96
C SER A 77 -2.90 -0.82 -0.67
N GLY A 78 -2.02 -1.15 0.28
CA GLY A 78 -0.98 -0.22 0.71
C GLY A 78 -0.40 -0.54 2.08
N GLN A 79 0.35 0.40 2.61
CA GLN A 79 1.02 0.25 3.90
C GLN A 79 0.88 1.51 4.74
N TYR A 80 0.40 1.35 5.98
CA TYR A 80 0.58 2.36 7.02
C TYR A 80 1.98 2.20 7.61
N ALA A 81 2.71 3.31 7.73
CA ALA A 81 3.99 3.33 8.43
C ALA A 81 3.84 2.90 9.91
N ALA A 82 4.93 2.45 10.53
CA ALA A 82 4.98 2.35 11.98
C ALA A 82 4.71 3.74 12.61
N GLY A 83 3.95 3.80 13.69
CA GLY A 83 3.57 5.08 14.29
C GLY A 83 2.29 5.05 15.09
N SER A 84 1.83 6.24 15.48
CA SER A 84 0.65 6.42 16.34
C SER A 84 -0.64 6.32 15.55
N TRP A 85 -1.54 5.51 16.07
CA TRP A 85 -2.96 5.47 15.77
C TRP A 85 -3.70 6.11 16.93
N THR A 86 -4.54 7.09 16.67
CA THR A 86 -5.27 7.80 17.74
C THR A 86 -6.75 7.84 17.40
N LEU A 87 -7.56 7.16 18.21
CA LEU A 87 -9.01 7.32 18.19
C LEU A 87 -9.38 8.55 19.03
N TYR A 88 -10.15 9.45 18.45
CA TYR A 88 -10.86 10.51 19.16
C TYR A 88 -12.33 10.14 19.20
N GLY A 89 -12.89 10.07 20.40
CA GLY A 89 -14.28 9.69 20.62
C GLY A 89 -15.00 10.70 21.50
N LYS A 90 -16.33 10.68 21.40
CA LYS A 90 -17.21 11.46 22.25
C LYS A 90 -18.37 10.58 22.69
N VAL A 91 -18.73 10.71 23.95
CA VAL A 91 -19.88 10.02 24.54
C VAL A 91 -20.75 10.99 25.30
N LYS A 92 -22.03 10.68 25.37
CA LYS A 92 -23.03 11.46 26.09
C LYS A 92 -23.74 10.56 27.08
N CYS A 93 -23.94 11.00 28.31
CA CYS A 93 -24.87 10.32 29.21
C CYS A 93 -26.30 10.84 29.03
N ASN A 94 -27.30 10.04 29.37
CA ASN A 94 -28.69 10.52 29.43
C ASN A 94 -29.00 11.24 30.76
N THR A 95 -30.27 11.29 31.15
CA THR A 95 -30.72 11.96 32.38
C THR A 95 -30.14 11.38 33.68
N TYR A 96 -29.61 10.16 33.63
CA TYR A 96 -29.20 9.42 34.82
C TYR A 96 -27.67 9.36 34.91
N TYR A 97 -27.13 10.32 35.66
CA TYR A 97 -25.70 10.51 35.91
C TYR A 97 -25.19 9.54 37.01
N ALA A 98 -23.87 9.55 37.26
CA ALA A 98 -23.10 8.70 38.19
C ALA A 98 -22.43 7.44 37.59
N GLN A 99 -22.81 6.98 36.39
CA GLN A 99 -22.07 5.90 35.74
C GLN A 99 -20.66 6.36 35.37
N LYS A 100 -19.71 5.42 35.43
CA LYS A 100 -18.34 5.62 34.93
C LYS A 100 -17.91 4.41 34.14
N GLY A 101 -17.10 4.64 33.12
CA GLY A 101 -16.58 3.56 32.29
C GLY A 101 -15.43 4.02 31.41
N ARG A 102 -15.10 3.22 30.42
CA ARG A 102 -14.03 3.52 29.46
C ARG A 102 -14.54 3.26 28.05
N GLY A 103 -14.15 4.15 27.13
CA GLY A 103 -14.14 3.82 25.72
C GLY A 103 -12.96 2.90 25.44
N LYS A 104 -13.17 1.93 24.55
CA LYS A 104 -12.15 1.01 24.09
C LYS A 104 -12.22 0.86 22.58
N PHE A 105 -11.09 0.54 21.95
CA PHE A 105 -11.08 0.16 20.54
C PHE A 105 -10.10 -0.96 20.19
N ARG A 106 -10.39 -1.63 19.08
CA ARG A 106 -9.48 -2.54 18.37
C ARG A 106 -9.53 -2.27 16.88
N LEU A 107 -8.42 -2.56 16.21
CA LEU A 107 -8.34 -2.52 14.75
C LEU A 107 -8.19 -3.92 14.21
N TRP A 108 -8.81 -4.15 13.07
CA TRP A 108 -8.77 -5.42 12.35
C TRP A 108 -8.60 -5.17 10.85
N ARG A 109 -8.10 -6.18 10.14
CA ARG A 109 -8.11 -6.23 8.68
C ARG A 109 -8.72 -7.52 8.19
N SER A 110 -9.41 -7.48 7.05
CA SER A 110 -9.88 -8.67 6.35
C SER A 110 -10.08 -8.39 4.86
N ALA A 111 -9.87 -9.38 4.01
CA ALA A 111 -10.28 -9.32 2.61
C ALA A 111 -11.81 -9.35 2.43
N ASN A 112 -12.55 -9.80 3.45
CA ASN A 112 -14.01 -9.94 3.36
C ASN A 112 -14.72 -8.72 3.96
N ALA A 113 -15.68 -8.16 3.23
CA ALA A 113 -16.45 -6.98 3.66
C ALA A 113 -17.29 -7.22 4.92
N ASP A 114 -17.59 -8.47 5.24
CA ASP A 114 -18.31 -8.92 6.44
C ASP A 114 -17.39 -9.19 7.63
N GLY A 115 -16.08 -8.95 7.49
CA GLY A 115 -15.11 -9.21 8.56
C GLY A 115 -14.79 -10.68 8.80
N ALA A 116 -15.25 -11.61 7.96
CA ALA A 116 -14.91 -13.02 8.10
C ALA A 116 -13.38 -13.20 8.03
N ASN A 117 -12.83 -14.06 8.89
CA ASN A 117 -11.39 -14.33 9.00
C ASN A 117 -10.54 -13.08 9.29
N ALA A 118 -11.11 -12.05 9.94
CA ALA A 118 -10.38 -10.85 10.27
C ALA A 118 -9.15 -11.13 11.15
N VAL A 119 -8.06 -10.46 10.83
CA VAL A 119 -6.79 -10.48 11.57
C VAL A 119 -6.69 -9.22 12.41
N GLN A 120 -6.42 -9.40 13.70
CA GLN A 120 -6.25 -8.28 14.62
C GLN A 120 -4.97 -7.49 14.30
N ILE A 121 -5.08 -6.17 14.25
CA ILE A 121 -3.96 -5.24 14.01
C ILE A 121 -3.40 -4.75 15.36
N THR A 122 -4.26 -4.35 16.29
CA THR A 122 -3.84 -3.98 17.65
C THR A 122 -3.45 -5.24 18.44
N PRO A 123 -2.61 -5.15 19.50
CA PRO A 123 -2.26 -6.31 20.33
C PRO A 123 -3.41 -6.77 21.25
N GLY A 124 -4.46 -5.96 21.37
CA GLY A 124 -5.61 -6.17 22.25
C GLY A 124 -6.48 -4.92 22.24
N TRP A 125 -7.46 -4.86 23.14
CA TRP A 125 -8.23 -3.65 23.39
C TRP A 125 -7.33 -2.52 23.89
N GLN A 126 -7.40 -1.38 23.21
CA GLN A 126 -6.79 -0.13 23.64
C GLN A 126 -7.87 0.66 24.37
N GLN A 127 -7.52 1.37 25.45
CA GLN A 127 -8.52 1.94 26.35
C GLN A 127 -8.24 3.39 26.74
N SER A 128 -9.30 4.14 26.96
CA SER A 128 -9.22 5.51 27.47
C SER A 128 -8.93 5.55 28.98
N ALA A 129 -8.68 6.76 29.49
CA ALA A 129 -8.88 7.05 30.91
C ALA A 129 -10.35 6.79 31.31
N GLN A 130 -10.61 6.70 32.62
CA GLN A 130 -11.98 6.55 33.11
C GLN A 130 -12.80 7.82 32.81
N ILE A 131 -13.94 7.63 32.17
CA ILE A 131 -14.90 8.67 31.79
C ILE A 131 -16.01 8.67 32.85
N GLY A 132 -16.30 9.85 33.39
CA GLY A 132 -17.37 10.04 34.37
C GLY A 132 -18.28 11.21 34.01
N PHE A 133 -19.54 11.10 34.40
CA PHE A 133 -20.56 12.12 34.15
C PHE A 133 -21.02 12.74 35.46
N THR A 134 -21.04 14.07 35.50
CA THR A 134 -21.43 14.91 36.64
C THR A 134 -22.81 15.55 36.46
N ALA A 135 -23.38 15.53 35.25
CA ALA A 135 -24.69 16.07 34.96
C ALA A 135 -25.40 15.27 33.86
N ALA A 136 -26.73 15.37 33.81
CA ALA A 136 -27.55 14.82 32.73
C ALA A 136 -27.19 15.43 31.36
N ASN A 137 -27.25 14.63 30.29
CA ASN A 137 -26.96 15.07 28.92
C ASN A 137 -25.55 15.64 28.72
N GLN A 138 -24.62 15.34 29.64
CA GLN A 138 -23.24 15.79 29.54
C GLN A 138 -22.49 15.00 28.48
N TYR A 139 -21.75 15.74 27.65
CA TYR A 139 -20.76 15.22 26.71
C TYR A 139 -19.40 15.07 27.39
N GLN A 140 -18.72 13.99 27.07
CA GLN A 140 -17.32 13.75 27.42
C GLN A 140 -16.57 13.34 26.16
N THR A 141 -15.46 14.04 25.88
CA THR A 141 -14.53 13.65 24.84
C THR A 141 -13.39 12.85 25.44
N PHE A 142 -12.81 11.97 24.65
CA PHE A 142 -11.64 11.20 25.04
C PHE A 142 -10.79 10.88 23.82
N SER A 143 -9.54 10.49 24.08
CA SER A 143 -8.67 9.92 23.07
C SER A 143 -8.00 8.64 23.56
N ILE A 144 -7.70 7.76 22.63
CA ILE A 144 -6.99 6.51 22.87
C ILE A 144 -5.87 6.42 21.83
N ALA A 145 -4.63 6.39 22.29
CA ALA A 145 -3.46 6.27 21.43
C ALA A 145 -2.87 4.85 21.51
N TRP A 146 -2.52 4.30 20.36
CA TRP A 146 -1.75 3.06 20.23
C TRP A 146 -0.63 3.27 19.21
N THR A 147 0.59 2.87 19.56
CA THR A 147 1.73 2.96 18.64
C THR A 147 2.03 1.59 18.04
N ALA A 148 1.88 1.46 16.73
CA ALA A 148 2.29 0.27 15.99
C ALA A 148 3.83 0.23 15.92
N GLY A 149 4.44 -0.82 16.46
CA GLY A 149 5.90 -1.01 16.44
C GLY A 149 6.45 -1.38 15.06
N SER A 150 5.58 -1.78 14.14
CA SER A 150 5.91 -2.12 12.75
C SER A 150 4.86 -1.55 11.80
N ALA A 151 5.21 -1.47 10.52
CA ALA A 151 4.26 -1.07 9.48
C ALA A 151 3.09 -2.07 9.38
N VAL A 152 1.89 -1.56 9.06
CA VAL A 152 0.68 -2.36 8.85
C VAL A 152 0.41 -2.38 7.35
N THR A 153 0.50 -3.56 6.74
CA THR A 153 0.27 -3.74 5.30
C THR A 153 -1.13 -4.28 5.07
N LEU A 154 -1.83 -3.72 4.09
CA LEU A 154 -3.14 -4.17 3.61
C LEU A 154 -2.99 -4.57 2.15
N THR A 155 -3.56 -5.72 1.78
CA THR A 155 -3.51 -6.24 0.41
C THR A 155 -4.92 -6.61 -0.02
N ASP A 156 -5.62 -5.66 -0.63
CA ASP A 156 -7.03 -5.77 -0.95
C ASP A 156 -7.88 -6.10 0.30
N GLU A 157 -7.61 -5.41 1.41
CA GLU A 157 -8.25 -5.65 2.70
C GLU A 157 -8.98 -4.42 3.21
N TYR A 158 -10.14 -4.64 3.81
CA TYR A 158 -10.87 -3.64 4.58
C TYR A 158 -10.16 -3.38 5.91
N LEU A 159 -10.10 -2.11 6.32
CA LEU A 159 -9.74 -1.72 7.68
C LEU A 159 -11.02 -1.63 8.50
N PHE A 160 -11.05 -2.31 9.65
CA PHE A 160 -12.16 -2.27 10.60
C PHE A 160 -11.73 -1.62 11.91
N LEU A 161 -12.66 -0.87 12.50
CA LEU A 161 -12.57 -0.31 13.84
C LEU A 161 -13.72 -0.84 14.67
N GLU A 162 -13.37 -1.57 15.73
CA GLU A 162 -14.31 -2.07 16.71
C GLU A 162 -14.25 -1.19 17.95
N ILE A 163 -15.40 -0.80 18.50
CA ILE A 163 -15.53 0.09 19.66
C ILE A 163 -16.27 -0.64 20.77
N GLU A 164 -15.89 -0.42 22.02
CA GLU A 164 -16.56 -1.02 23.18
C GLU A 164 -16.70 -0.01 24.32
N TRP A 165 -17.79 -0.16 25.08
CA TRP A 165 -17.93 0.47 26.38
C TRP A 165 -17.69 -0.55 27.51
N SER A 166 -16.77 -0.20 28.41
CA SER A 166 -16.50 -0.95 29.64
C SER A 166 -17.11 -0.21 30.82
N ALA A 167 -18.22 -0.71 31.37
CA ALA A 167 -18.87 -0.15 32.55
C ALA A 167 -18.11 -0.54 33.83
N GLU A 168 -17.65 0.46 34.59
CA GLU A 168 -16.88 0.27 35.83
C GLU A 168 -17.66 0.64 37.09
N VAL A 169 -18.50 1.68 36.99
CA VAL A 169 -19.36 2.14 38.09
C VAL A 169 -20.80 2.15 37.61
N SER A 170 -21.69 1.55 38.41
CA SER A 170 -23.11 1.45 38.14
C SER A 170 -23.77 2.81 37.90
N GLY A 171 -24.70 2.87 36.95
CA GLY A 171 -25.61 3.99 36.81
C GLY A 171 -26.53 4.14 38.03
N GLY A 172 -27.09 5.34 38.20
CA GLY A 172 -28.01 5.63 39.30
C GLY A 172 -29.34 4.88 39.20
N ASN A 173 -29.72 4.36 38.03
CA ASN A 173 -30.94 3.60 37.82
C ASN A 173 -30.90 2.68 36.59
N ASN A 174 -32.01 1.99 36.34
CA ASN A 174 -32.15 1.03 35.24
C ASN A 174 -32.25 1.64 33.84
N ALA A 175 -32.42 2.95 33.75
CA ALA A 175 -32.47 3.66 32.48
C ALA A 175 -31.14 4.37 32.17
N ALA A 176 -30.10 4.25 33.00
CA ALA A 176 -28.80 4.88 32.74
C ALA A 176 -28.23 4.38 31.41
N ALA A 177 -27.84 5.33 30.55
CA ALA A 177 -27.35 5.06 29.22
C ALA A 177 -26.15 5.95 28.87
N VAL A 178 -25.25 5.39 28.06
CA VAL A 178 -24.14 6.10 27.41
C VAL A 178 -24.38 6.02 25.92
N TYR A 179 -24.51 7.16 25.26
CA TYR A 179 -24.62 7.25 23.82
C TYR A 179 -23.24 7.51 23.22
N TRP A 180 -22.94 6.74 22.18
CA TRP A 180 -21.84 7.03 21.28
C TRP A 180 -22.25 8.22 20.42
N VAL A 181 -21.42 9.26 20.41
CA VAL A 181 -21.64 10.41 19.54
C VAL A 181 -20.79 10.21 18.30
N HIS A 182 -21.37 10.39 17.12
CA HIS A 182 -20.69 10.28 15.85
C HIS A 182 -21.28 11.26 14.84
N ASN A 183 -20.70 11.29 13.64
CA ASN A 183 -21.19 12.12 12.55
C ASN A 183 -21.08 13.66 12.81
N GLU A 184 -20.25 14.09 13.78
CA GLU A 184 -20.09 15.50 14.18
C GLU A 184 -18.79 16.12 13.65
N GLY A 185 -18.78 16.52 12.38
CA GLY A 185 -17.65 17.28 11.82
C GLY A 185 -16.35 16.51 11.93
N THR A 186 -15.37 17.12 12.60
CA THR A 186 -14.03 16.54 12.78
C THR A 186 -13.80 15.95 14.17
N ALA A 187 -14.83 15.91 15.03
CA ALA A 187 -14.66 15.57 16.43
C ALA A 187 -14.32 14.09 16.64
N GLU A 188 -15.06 13.18 16.01
CA GLU A 188 -14.86 11.74 16.13
C GLU A 188 -14.17 11.17 14.90
N ARG A 189 -12.94 10.71 15.10
CA ARG A 189 -12.07 10.24 14.02
C ARG A 189 -11.00 9.28 14.51
N LEU A 190 -10.54 8.44 13.61
CA LEU A 190 -9.32 7.67 13.74
C LEU A 190 -8.21 8.35 12.93
N GLU A 191 -7.23 8.93 13.64
CA GLU A 191 -5.98 9.39 13.03
C GLU A 191 -5.03 8.22 12.87
N THR A 192 -4.42 8.11 11.69
CA THR A 192 -3.54 7.00 11.33
C THR A 192 -2.13 7.50 10.98
N PRO A 193 -1.10 6.65 11.08
CA PRO A 193 0.20 6.94 10.48
C PRO A 193 0.08 7.23 8.98
N ALA A 194 1.15 7.73 8.35
CA ALA A 194 1.16 7.92 6.90
C ALA A 194 0.81 6.60 6.17
N PHE A 195 -0.17 6.68 5.27
CA PHE A 195 -0.55 5.57 4.40
C PHE A 195 0.02 5.81 3.01
N THR A 196 0.77 4.84 2.51
CA THR A 196 1.24 4.81 1.12
C THR A 196 0.42 3.76 0.39
N ALA A 197 -0.47 4.22 -0.49
CA ALA A 197 -1.25 3.34 -1.36
C ALA A 197 -0.31 2.62 -2.34
N ILE A 198 -0.58 1.33 -2.55
CA ILE A 198 0.06 0.53 -3.60
C ILE A 198 -1.01 0.29 -4.66
N HIS A 199 -0.75 0.81 -5.85
CA HIS A 199 -1.61 0.60 -7.01
C HIS A 199 -0.91 -0.37 -7.96
N HIS A 200 -1.61 -1.43 -8.33
CA HIS A 200 -1.16 -2.36 -9.36
C HIS A 200 -1.83 -1.95 -10.67
N LEU A 201 -1.04 -1.56 -11.66
CA LEU A 201 -1.51 -1.36 -13.02
C LEU A 201 -1.01 -2.51 -13.88
N THR A 202 -1.93 -3.26 -14.47
CA THR A 202 -1.63 -4.26 -15.50
C THR A 202 -2.17 -3.75 -16.83
N VAL A 203 -1.28 -3.62 -17.81
CA VAL A 203 -1.64 -3.35 -19.21
C VAL A 203 -1.44 -4.66 -19.98
N SER A 204 -2.53 -5.24 -20.48
CA SER A 204 -2.52 -6.50 -21.24
C SER A 204 -3.53 -6.47 -22.38
N GLY A 205 -3.19 -7.08 -23.53
CA GLY A 205 -4.15 -7.35 -24.60
C GLY A 205 -4.48 -6.17 -25.50
N ALA A 206 -3.50 -5.33 -25.83
CA ALA A 206 -3.64 -4.39 -26.93
C ALA A 206 -3.46 -5.15 -28.26
N ASP A 207 -4.47 -5.92 -28.68
CA ASP A 207 -4.34 -6.85 -29.80
C ASP A 207 -4.14 -6.18 -31.16
N GLN A 208 -4.45 -4.88 -31.35
CA GLN A 208 -4.11 -4.11 -32.56
C GLN A 208 -4.06 -2.58 -32.32
N ASP A 209 -3.62 -2.09 -31.16
CA ASP A 209 -3.53 -0.63 -30.95
C ASP A 209 -2.28 -0.06 -31.63
N GLN A 210 -2.51 0.76 -32.65
CA GLN A 210 -1.48 1.53 -33.35
C GLN A 210 -0.81 2.55 -32.44
N THR A 211 -1.44 2.92 -31.31
CA THR A 211 -0.88 3.75 -30.24
C THR A 211 -1.57 3.41 -28.92
N VAL A 212 -0.81 2.99 -27.89
CA VAL A 212 -1.33 2.89 -26.53
C VAL A 212 -1.18 4.26 -25.85
N PRO A 213 -2.22 4.81 -25.19
CA PRO A 213 -2.13 6.12 -24.55
C PRO A 213 -0.99 6.21 -23.52
N THR A 214 -0.35 7.38 -23.43
CA THR A 214 0.64 7.70 -22.39
C THR A 214 0.05 7.47 -21.00
N VAL A 215 0.73 6.67 -20.19
CA VAL A 215 0.34 6.42 -18.79
C VAL A 215 1.27 7.19 -17.87
N THR A 216 0.71 8.18 -17.17
CA THR A 216 1.42 8.94 -16.13
C THR A 216 0.97 8.45 -14.76
N LEU A 217 1.89 7.90 -13.95
CA LEU A 217 1.60 7.42 -12.59
C LEU A 217 2.43 8.16 -11.54
N THR A 218 1.77 8.71 -10.51
CA THR A 218 2.37 9.65 -9.53
C THR A 218 2.60 9.09 -8.12
N GLN A 219 2.40 7.78 -7.89
CA GLN A 219 2.48 7.11 -6.56
C GLN A 219 3.37 5.86 -6.61
N THR A 220 3.49 5.08 -5.52
CA THR A 220 4.22 3.79 -5.52
C THR A 220 3.43 2.73 -6.28
N HIS A 221 3.87 2.39 -7.48
CA HIS A 221 3.19 1.44 -8.36
C HIS A 221 4.01 0.19 -8.64
N GLN A 222 3.32 -0.92 -8.87
CA GLN A 222 3.80 -2.02 -9.71
C GLN A 222 3.13 -1.85 -11.08
N LEU A 223 3.94 -1.77 -12.14
CA LEU A 223 3.46 -1.75 -13.51
C LEU A 223 3.92 -3.04 -14.22
N ALA A 224 2.95 -3.81 -14.71
CA ALA A 224 3.18 -4.95 -15.58
C ALA A 224 2.60 -4.65 -16.97
N VAL A 225 3.45 -4.66 -17.99
CA VAL A 225 3.05 -4.52 -19.41
C VAL A 225 3.36 -5.84 -20.10
N GLY A 226 2.38 -6.49 -20.73
CA GLY A 226 2.67 -7.70 -21.51
C GLY A 226 1.53 -8.27 -22.34
N GLY A 227 1.87 -9.17 -23.28
CA GLY A 227 0.90 -9.80 -24.17
C GLY A 227 0.43 -8.89 -25.31
N ASN A 228 1.32 -8.05 -25.85
CA ASN A 228 1.01 -7.20 -27.00
C ASN A 228 1.50 -7.91 -28.27
N GLU A 229 0.58 -8.33 -29.15
CA GLU A 229 0.93 -9.10 -30.34
C GLU A 229 1.55 -8.23 -31.45
N GLN A 230 1.11 -6.98 -31.64
CA GLN A 230 1.62 -6.05 -32.67
C GLN A 230 1.53 -4.56 -32.26
N ALA A 231 2.50 -4.04 -31.51
CA ALA A 231 2.55 -2.60 -31.17
C ALA A 231 3.62 -1.90 -32.01
N GLN A 232 3.25 -0.93 -32.86
CA GLN A 232 4.24 -0.15 -33.62
C GLN A 232 5.02 0.80 -32.71
N GLU A 233 4.35 1.40 -31.72
CA GLU A 233 4.95 2.27 -30.72
C GLU A 233 4.43 1.86 -29.32
N ALA A 234 5.31 1.37 -28.45
CA ALA A 234 4.95 1.03 -27.07
C ALA A 234 4.76 2.33 -26.23
N PRO A 235 3.90 2.34 -25.20
CA PRO A 235 3.54 3.56 -24.48
C PRO A 235 4.77 4.22 -23.83
N THR A 236 4.89 5.54 -23.94
CA THR A 236 5.84 6.29 -23.10
C THR A 236 5.35 6.21 -21.66
N VAL A 237 6.19 5.66 -20.78
CA VAL A 237 5.89 5.46 -19.37
C VAL A 237 6.78 6.41 -18.56
N SER A 238 6.18 7.43 -17.97
CA SER A 238 6.85 8.34 -17.04
C SER A 238 6.39 8.01 -15.63
N LEU A 239 7.34 7.58 -14.78
CA LEU A 239 7.06 7.18 -13.40
C LEU A 239 7.99 7.93 -12.44
N THR A 240 7.41 8.66 -11.50
CA THR A 240 8.18 9.50 -10.57
C THR A 240 8.70 8.73 -9.34
N VAL A 241 8.01 7.64 -8.91
CA VAL A 241 8.40 6.84 -7.72
C VAL A 241 8.03 5.36 -7.91
N VAL A 242 9.00 4.45 -8.07
CA VAL A 242 8.71 3.03 -8.37
C VAL A 242 9.53 2.05 -7.54
N SER A 243 8.88 0.96 -7.09
CA SER A 243 9.55 -0.22 -6.54
C SER A 243 9.86 -1.28 -7.61
N GLN A 244 8.97 -1.51 -8.59
CA GLN A 244 9.17 -2.51 -9.65
C GLN A 244 8.44 -2.19 -10.97
N LEU A 245 9.15 -2.32 -12.10
CA LEU A 245 8.60 -2.29 -13.47
C LEU A 245 8.92 -3.62 -14.18
N SER A 246 7.91 -4.27 -14.76
CA SER A 246 8.06 -5.50 -15.55
C SER A 246 7.43 -5.35 -16.93
N VAL A 247 8.22 -5.53 -17.98
CA VAL A 247 7.77 -5.58 -19.38
C VAL A 247 8.00 -7.00 -19.89
N LEU A 248 6.93 -7.71 -20.24
CA LEU A 248 6.97 -9.12 -20.63
C LEU A 248 6.25 -9.35 -21.97
N GLY A 249 6.97 -9.80 -22.99
CA GLY A 249 6.37 -10.40 -24.19
C GLY A 249 5.58 -9.45 -25.10
N SER A 250 6.30 -8.63 -25.87
CA SER A 250 5.79 -8.08 -27.13
C SER A 250 6.32 -8.89 -28.32
N ASN A 251 5.43 -9.41 -29.17
CA ASN A 251 5.82 -10.26 -30.31
C ASN A 251 6.43 -9.45 -31.46
N GLN A 252 5.95 -8.21 -31.69
CA GLN A 252 6.46 -7.29 -32.72
C GLN A 252 6.39 -5.83 -32.23
N ALA A 253 7.42 -5.35 -31.52
CA ALA A 253 7.54 -3.93 -31.17
C ALA A 253 8.54 -3.26 -32.11
N GLN A 254 8.13 -2.30 -32.92
CA GLN A 254 9.09 -1.59 -33.80
C GLN A 254 10.00 -0.69 -32.96
N GLU A 255 9.43 0.01 -31.98
CA GLU A 255 10.16 0.78 -30.96
C GLU A 255 9.76 0.34 -29.54
N CYS A 256 10.75 0.03 -28.69
CA CYS A 256 10.50 -0.19 -27.26
C CYS A 256 10.12 1.15 -26.56
N PRO A 257 9.50 1.14 -25.37
CA PRO A 257 9.02 2.36 -24.72
C PRO A 257 10.18 3.21 -24.17
N THR A 258 10.16 4.53 -24.39
CA THR A 258 11.03 5.45 -23.63
C THR A 258 10.58 5.46 -22.18
N VAL A 259 11.45 5.00 -21.28
CA VAL A 259 11.17 4.84 -19.86
C VAL A 259 12.03 5.84 -19.10
N ASN A 260 11.40 6.89 -18.59
CA ASN A 260 12.06 7.89 -17.76
C ASN A 260 11.73 7.61 -16.29
N LEU A 261 12.74 7.17 -15.52
CA LEU A 261 12.58 6.76 -14.12
C LEU A 261 13.55 7.53 -13.23
N GLU A 262 13.00 8.38 -12.35
CA GLU A 262 13.81 9.17 -11.42
C GLU A 262 14.29 8.35 -10.21
N GLN A 263 13.54 7.33 -9.77
CA GLN A 263 13.88 6.45 -8.64
C GLN A 263 13.34 5.02 -8.85
N THR A 264 14.20 4.00 -9.05
CA THR A 264 13.74 2.60 -9.24
C THR A 264 14.62 1.56 -8.56
N HIS A 265 13.99 0.54 -7.96
CA HIS A 265 14.71 -0.58 -7.32
C HIS A 265 14.90 -1.79 -8.28
N GLN A 266 13.96 -2.08 -9.19
CA GLN A 266 14.09 -3.20 -10.14
C GLN A 266 13.34 -2.97 -11.47
N LEU A 267 14.04 -3.15 -12.60
CA LEU A 267 13.49 -3.21 -13.96
C LEU A 267 13.73 -4.61 -14.56
N THR A 268 12.68 -5.26 -15.05
CA THR A 268 12.76 -6.52 -15.79
C THR A 268 12.13 -6.37 -17.17
N ILE A 269 12.89 -6.71 -18.22
CA ILE A 269 12.43 -6.75 -19.61
C ILE A 269 12.66 -8.17 -20.10
N ALA A 270 11.61 -8.90 -20.52
CA ALA A 270 11.81 -10.25 -21.04
C ALA A 270 10.86 -10.67 -22.17
N GLY A 271 11.35 -11.53 -23.06
CA GLY A 271 10.52 -12.25 -24.05
C GLY A 271 10.07 -11.44 -25.26
N ASN A 272 10.76 -10.35 -25.64
CA ASN A 272 10.41 -9.59 -26.83
C ASN A 272 10.98 -10.27 -28.09
N THR A 273 10.14 -10.63 -29.06
CA THR A 273 10.54 -11.55 -30.15
C THR A 273 11.08 -10.83 -31.40
N GLN A 274 10.79 -9.53 -31.58
CA GLN A 274 11.33 -8.67 -32.64
C GLN A 274 11.30 -7.20 -32.18
N ALA A 275 12.44 -6.64 -31.73
CA ALA A 275 12.56 -5.21 -31.39
C ALA A 275 13.53 -4.52 -32.35
N GLN A 276 13.08 -3.57 -33.18
CA GLN A 276 13.98 -2.93 -34.15
C GLN A 276 14.91 -1.93 -33.46
N GLU A 277 14.37 -1.11 -32.55
CA GLU A 277 15.15 -0.15 -31.75
C GLU A 277 14.84 -0.31 -30.25
N CYS A 278 15.89 -0.40 -29.43
CA CYS A 278 15.79 -0.28 -27.97
C CYS A 278 16.07 1.19 -27.58
N PRO A 279 15.12 1.93 -27.00
CA PRO A 279 15.28 3.35 -26.72
C PRO A 279 16.26 3.61 -25.57
N ALA A 280 16.74 4.85 -25.51
CA ALA A 280 17.55 5.35 -24.40
C ALA A 280 16.78 5.25 -23.07
N VAL A 281 17.20 4.30 -22.23
CA VAL A 281 16.72 4.18 -20.85
C VAL A 281 17.55 5.12 -19.97
N ILE A 282 16.97 6.28 -19.63
CA ILE A 282 17.60 7.28 -18.74
C ILE A 282 17.18 6.96 -17.30
N LEU A 283 18.15 6.55 -16.47
CA LEU A 283 17.91 6.14 -15.09
C LEU A 283 18.79 6.92 -14.12
N GLY A 284 18.17 7.67 -13.21
CA GLY A 284 18.88 8.42 -12.16
C GLY A 284 19.43 7.53 -11.04
N GLN A 285 18.68 6.49 -10.62
CA GLN A 285 19.06 5.55 -9.55
C GLN A 285 18.48 4.15 -9.79
N LEU A 286 19.33 3.14 -10.02
CA LEU A 286 18.92 1.74 -10.21
C LEU A 286 19.70 0.74 -9.34
N HIS A 287 18.98 -0.19 -8.71
CA HIS A 287 19.59 -1.36 -8.06
C HIS A 287 19.72 -2.57 -9.01
N TRP A 288 18.67 -2.97 -9.75
CA TRP A 288 18.70 -4.11 -10.69
C TRP A 288 18.06 -3.85 -12.06
N LEU A 289 18.79 -4.21 -13.13
CA LEU A 289 18.27 -4.41 -14.50
C LEU A 289 18.44 -5.88 -14.90
N ASN A 290 17.34 -6.52 -15.31
CA ASN A 290 17.35 -7.85 -15.94
C ASN A 290 16.72 -7.77 -17.32
N VAL A 291 17.50 -8.08 -18.36
CA VAL A 291 17.02 -8.18 -19.75
C VAL A 291 17.24 -9.62 -20.21
N SER A 292 16.17 -10.33 -20.59
CA SER A 292 16.30 -11.74 -20.98
C SER A 292 15.38 -12.19 -22.12
N GLY A 293 15.91 -12.96 -23.08
CA GLY A 293 15.09 -13.57 -24.13
C GLY A 293 14.53 -12.55 -25.14
N THR A 294 15.33 -11.57 -25.53
CA THR A 294 15.02 -10.71 -26.67
C THR A 294 15.57 -11.35 -27.96
N ALA A 295 14.69 -11.68 -28.91
CA ALA A 295 15.09 -12.18 -30.22
C ALA A 295 15.10 -11.02 -31.22
N GLN A 296 16.20 -10.88 -31.97
CA GLN A 296 16.43 -9.85 -33.00
C GLN A 296 16.37 -8.39 -32.50
N GLU A 297 17.52 -7.83 -32.10
CA GLU A 297 17.71 -6.39 -31.86
C GLU A 297 18.56 -5.80 -33.00
N GLN A 298 18.07 -4.81 -33.74
CA GLN A 298 18.83 -4.21 -34.84
C GLN A 298 19.77 -3.10 -34.35
N GLU A 299 19.30 -2.25 -33.42
CA GLU A 299 20.12 -1.18 -32.82
C GLU A 299 19.79 -1.02 -31.33
N ALA A 300 20.80 -1.16 -30.45
CA ALA A 300 20.68 -0.84 -29.04
C ALA A 300 21.28 0.55 -28.81
N ASP A 301 20.44 1.54 -28.61
CA ASP A 301 20.88 2.93 -28.46
C ASP A 301 21.36 3.22 -27.02
N ALA A 302 22.14 4.28 -26.86
CA ALA A 302 22.98 4.53 -25.69
C ALA A 302 22.23 4.49 -24.34
N LEU A 303 22.55 3.48 -23.50
CA LEU A 303 22.15 3.42 -22.09
C LEU A 303 22.95 4.47 -21.29
N ALA A 304 22.30 5.56 -20.87
CA ALA A 304 22.85 6.53 -19.94
C ALA A 304 22.48 6.14 -18.50
N LEU A 305 23.42 5.51 -17.79
CA LEU A 305 23.22 5.03 -16.43
C LEU A 305 24.05 5.87 -15.45
N GLU A 306 23.37 6.61 -14.56
CA GLU A 306 24.05 7.40 -13.52
C GLU A 306 24.45 6.54 -12.31
N GLN A 307 23.60 5.60 -11.87
CA GLN A 307 23.88 4.68 -10.76
C GLN A 307 23.26 3.29 -11.00
N LEU A 308 24.08 2.25 -11.13
CA LEU A 308 23.66 0.86 -11.35
C LEU A 308 24.37 -0.09 -10.36
N HIS A 309 23.68 -1.02 -9.69
CA HIS A 309 24.37 -2.02 -8.86
C HIS A 309 24.59 -3.37 -9.56
N ARG A 310 23.68 -3.81 -10.44
CA ARG A 310 23.86 -5.06 -11.23
C ARG A 310 23.03 -5.04 -12.52
N LEU A 311 23.66 -5.42 -13.62
CA LEU A 311 23.05 -5.66 -14.93
C LEU A 311 23.21 -7.14 -15.29
N LEU A 312 22.09 -7.81 -15.61
CA LEU A 312 22.07 -9.15 -16.19
C LEU A 312 21.43 -9.08 -17.59
N VAL A 313 22.16 -9.56 -18.59
CA VAL A 313 21.68 -9.73 -19.97
C VAL A 313 21.85 -11.21 -20.34
N ALA A 314 20.76 -11.91 -20.64
CA ALA A 314 20.78 -13.35 -20.94
C ALA A 314 19.98 -13.69 -22.21
N ALA A 315 20.59 -14.47 -23.12
CA ALA A 315 19.98 -14.99 -24.35
C ALA A 315 19.41 -13.91 -25.30
N THR A 316 20.32 -13.15 -25.94
CA THR A 316 20.01 -12.36 -27.14
C THR A 316 20.46 -13.14 -28.37
N GLU A 317 19.54 -13.47 -29.27
CA GLU A 317 19.84 -14.40 -30.38
C GLU A 317 20.46 -13.73 -31.62
N GLN A 318 20.27 -12.42 -31.84
CA GLN A 318 20.81 -11.67 -33.00
C GLN A 318 20.83 -10.16 -32.71
N ALA A 319 21.91 -9.60 -32.13
CA ALA A 319 22.09 -8.16 -31.98
C ALA A 319 22.99 -7.63 -33.12
N GLN A 320 22.52 -6.66 -33.92
CA GLN A 320 23.30 -6.12 -35.04
C GLN A 320 24.31 -5.06 -34.59
N GLU A 321 23.92 -3.88 -34.10
CA GLU A 321 24.91 -2.90 -33.60
C GLU A 321 24.70 -2.55 -32.12
N ALA A 322 25.79 -2.57 -31.34
CA ALA A 322 25.81 -2.08 -29.96
C ALA A 322 26.67 -0.82 -29.89
N SER A 323 26.03 0.35 -29.86
CA SER A 323 26.71 1.65 -29.83
C SER A 323 26.81 2.20 -28.40
N LEU A 324 28.06 2.43 -28.00
CA LEU A 324 28.60 3.06 -26.79
C LEU A 324 27.70 3.15 -25.52
N LEU A 325 27.83 2.15 -24.65
CA LEU A 325 27.51 2.24 -23.21
C LEU A 325 28.36 3.32 -22.53
N VAL A 326 27.72 4.39 -22.01
CA VAL A 326 28.40 5.42 -21.20
C VAL A 326 28.01 5.25 -19.74
N LEU A 327 28.93 4.72 -18.93
CA LEU A 327 28.77 4.69 -17.47
C LEU A 327 29.08 6.09 -16.92
N GLY A 328 28.12 6.70 -16.22
CA GLY A 328 28.30 7.98 -15.53
C GLY A 328 29.44 7.93 -14.51
N GLN A 329 30.12 9.06 -14.33
CA GLN A 329 31.24 9.18 -13.40
C GLN A 329 30.75 9.10 -11.95
N GLU A 330 31.46 8.32 -11.14
CA GLU A 330 31.20 8.00 -9.71
C GLU A 330 30.25 6.82 -9.43
N SER A 331 30.77 5.61 -9.58
CA SER A 331 30.09 4.43 -9.06
C SER A 331 31.06 3.47 -8.37
N GLN A 332 30.71 3.08 -7.14
CA GLN A 332 31.41 2.05 -6.40
C GLN A 332 30.65 0.73 -6.56
N GLY A 333 31.26 -0.29 -7.18
CA GLY A 333 30.84 -1.68 -7.04
C GLY A 333 30.09 -2.36 -8.20
N HIS A 334 30.33 -1.99 -9.46
CA HIS A 334 29.68 -2.65 -10.60
C HIS A 334 30.16 -4.09 -10.87
N ARG A 335 29.22 -4.99 -11.20
CA ARG A 335 29.46 -6.31 -11.82
C ARG A 335 28.61 -6.45 -13.09
N LEU A 336 29.27 -6.61 -14.24
CA LEU A 336 28.65 -6.91 -15.54
C LEU A 336 28.78 -8.41 -15.82
N GLU A 337 27.68 -9.08 -16.13
CA GLU A 337 27.65 -10.51 -16.48
C GLU A 337 26.80 -10.70 -17.74
N VAL A 338 27.46 -10.99 -18.87
CA VAL A 338 26.83 -11.26 -20.18
C VAL A 338 26.95 -12.77 -20.43
N LEU A 339 25.81 -13.45 -20.61
CA LEU A 339 25.77 -14.90 -20.86
C LEU A 339 25.07 -15.20 -22.19
N GLY A 340 25.84 -15.71 -23.17
CA GLY A 340 25.30 -16.48 -24.30
C GLY A 340 24.85 -15.73 -25.56
N ALA A 341 25.58 -14.72 -26.04
CA ALA A 341 25.35 -14.19 -27.40
C ALA A 341 25.79 -15.21 -28.47
N ARG A 342 24.93 -15.54 -29.46
CA ARG A 342 25.31 -16.40 -30.59
C ARG A 342 25.11 -15.67 -31.92
N HIS A 343 26.16 -15.78 -32.74
CA HIS A 343 26.28 -15.47 -34.17
C HIS A 343 26.36 -14.00 -34.62
N GLY A 344 27.57 -13.66 -35.12
CA GLY A 344 27.90 -12.58 -36.05
C GLY A 344 27.57 -11.17 -35.59
N GLN A 345 28.58 -10.40 -35.14
CA GLN A 345 28.73 -8.94 -35.31
C GLN A 345 30.04 -8.43 -34.69
N GLU A 346 30.59 -7.35 -35.26
CA GLU A 346 31.84 -6.71 -34.82
C GLU A 346 31.61 -5.98 -33.49
N THR A 347 32.36 -6.33 -32.45
CA THR A 347 32.34 -5.55 -31.20
C THR A 347 32.99 -4.19 -31.43
N GLY A 348 32.19 -3.13 -31.54
CA GLY A 348 32.65 -1.76 -31.41
C GLY A 348 33.45 -1.55 -30.11
N SER A 349 34.45 -0.68 -30.15
CA SER A 349 35.42 -0.53 -29.06
C SER A 349 34.76 -0.10 -27.73
N ILE A 350 34.87 -0.92 -26.68
CA ILE A 350 34.55 -0.50 -25.31
C ILE A 350 35.64 0.48 -24.84
N ARG A 351 35.38 1.79 -24.88
CA ARG A 351 36.31 2.80 -24.33
C ARG A 351 35.95 3.13 -22.88
N TRP A 352 36.69 2.56 -21.95
CA TRP A 352 36.68 2.98 -20.54
C TRP A 352 37.58 4.21 -20.37
N ARG A 353 37.03 5.39 -20.07
CA ARG A 353 37.83 6.54 -19.61
C ARG A 353 37.84 6.55 -18.08
N SER A 354 38.91 6.02 -17.47
CA SER A 354 39.13 6.12 -16.02
C SER A 354 39.80 7.45 -15.67
N PRO A 355 39.30 8.20 -14.67
CA PRO A 355 40.06 9.26 -14.02
C PRO A 355 40.65 8.80 -12.66
N VAL A 356 40.93 7.50 -12.46
CA VAL A 356 41.41 6.98 -11.16
C VAL A 356 42.95 6.98 -11.10
N PRO A 357 43.58 7.46 -10.01
CA PRO A 357 45.03 7.38 -9.82
C PRO A 357 45.54 5.93 -9.81
N PRO A 358 46.82 5.68 -10.13
CA PRO A 358 47.34 4.37 -10.56
C PRO A 358 47.40 3.25 -9.50
N SER A 359 46.69 3.33 -8.36
CA SER A 359 46.88 2.42 -7.23
C SER A 359 45.88 1.27 -7.11
N ARG A 360 44.85 1.15 -7.95
CA ARG A 360 43.91 0.00 -7.92
C ARG A 360 43.58 -0.51 -9.33
N ARG A 361 44.27 -1.57 -9.77
CA ARG A 361 43.94 -2.30 -11.00
C ARG A 361 42.73 -3.23 -10.75
N LEU A 362 41.58 -2.92 -11.36
CA LEU A 362 40.46 -3.86 -11.48
C LEU A 362 40.82 -4.96 -12.50
N ARG A 363 40.54 -6.23 -12.14
CA ARG A 363 40.73 -7.39 -13.03
C ARG A 363 39.42 -7.67 -13.77
N LEU A 364 39.42 -7.47 -15.09
CA LEU A 364 38.38 -7.97 -15.99
C LEU A 364 38.55 -9.49 -16.16
N LYS A 365 37.55 -10.29 -15.79
CA LYS A 365 37.49 -11.74 -16.10
C LYS A 365 36.41 -11.96 -17.16
N ILE A 366 36.82 -12.12 -18.40
CA ILE A 366 35.95 -12.63 -19.47
C ILE A 366 36.11 -14.15 -19.50
N ARG A 367 35.03 -14.92 -19.34
CA ARG A 367 35.01 -16.38 -19.62
C ARG A 367 34.23 -16.61 -20.90
N LEU A 368 34.92 -16.87 -22.02
CA LEU A 368 34.30 -17.47 -23.20
C LEU A 368 34.23 -18.99 -22.99
N PHE A 369 33.02 -19.57 -23.06
CA PHE A 369 32.86 -21.00 -23.26
C PHE A 369 32.77 -21.29 -24.76
N ARG A 370 33.74 -22.04 -25.29
CA ARG A 370 33.74 -22.54 -26.66
C ARG A 370 33.02 -23.89 -26.67
N LEU A 371 31.80 -23.98 -27.20
CA LEU A 371 31.22 -25.27 -27.58
C LEU A 371 31.87 -25.71 -28.89
N ILE A 372 32.47 -26.91 -28.89
CA ILE A 372 32.94 -27.56 -30.10
C ILE A 372 31.78 -28.43 -30.61
N HIS A 373 31.18 -27.94 -31.71
CA HIS A 373 30.26 -28.57 -32.68
C HIS A 373 29.11 -29.41 -32.12
#